data_AF-A0A927P4Q6-F1
#
_entry.id   AF-A0A927P4Q6-F1
#
_cell.length_a   1.000
_cell.length_b   1.000
_cell.length_c   1.000
_cell.angle_alpha   90.00
_cell.angle_beta   90.00
_cell.angle_gamma   90.00
#
_symmetry.space_group_name_H-M   'P 1'
#
loop_
_entity.id
_entity.type
_entity.pdbx_description
1 polymer ?
#
loop_
_entity_poly.entity_id
_entity_poly.type
_entity_poly.pdbx_seq_one_letter_code
_entity_poly.pdbx_strand_id
1 'polypeptide(L)'
;MGFNFQNKINFLLENACPSIRYLVHRDMLGADMDEPFMVTLQNEILAQSNVKKHLSAQHADGWFGYELHGIDGMDCHISGLLNLGVEARHPAIQKAVTALLTPEIASAHKNWFRGGAALDAEGRGGDRAIVANILAMAKASEDITIYAEQQALAFEHLSTVLQYNSVDDFSIKGKNERYYKPNAKFPGANHIGVLSATQGWRTEDNIATAKAAVKRAYEIMKDVDEYITFKKPSEFGGGFVGPFNYNWQALTPMTEEQIVGIINSSYNFQFAFWLGAVTGVPDWVLQHNGTYEVLADMLERDAIFDKIPEATLRAFKQVLGKAPNYRKKHAIECDVLYAVLRAVWDKV
;
A
#
# COMPACT_ATOMS: atom_id res chain seq x y z
N MET A 1 0.44 8.96 28.51
CA MET A 1 -0.79 9.74 28.26
C MET A 1 -1.13 9.48 26.82
N GLY A 2 -2.35 9.02 26.52
CA GLY A 2 -2.76 8.76 25.13
C GLY A 2 -3.08 10.08 24.43
N PHE A 3 -2.84 10.14 23.12
CA PHE A 3 -3.17 11.28 22.28
C PHE A 3 -4.69 11.42 22.12
N ASN A 4 -5.22 12.65 22.10
CA ASN A 4 -6.66 12.88 21.89
C ASN A 4 -6.93 13.58 20.55
N PHE A 5 -7.40 12.81 19.58
CA PHE A 5 -7.68 13.31 18.23
C PHE A 5 -9.13 13.74 17.99
N GLN A 6 -10.00 13.82 19.02
CA GLN A 6 -11.42 14.10 18.83
C GLN A 6 -11.67 15.42 18.08
N ASN A 7 -10.89 16.47 18.37
CA ASN A 7 -11.00 17.74 17.67
C ASN A 7 -10.65 17.62 16.18
N LYS A 8 -9.67 16.76 15.83
CA LYS A 8 -9.29 16.50 14.44
C LYS A 8 -10.37 15.72 13.70
N ILE A 9 -10.97 14.73 14.35
CA ILE A 9 -12.12 13.99 13.84
C ILE A 9 -13.28 14.94 13.56
N ASN A 10 -13.68 15.76 14.53
CA ASN A 10 -14.78 16.72 14.35
C ASN A 10 -14.51 17.68 13.19
N PHE A 11 -13.29 18.22 13.11
CA PHE A 11 -12.89 19.08 12.00
C PHE A 11 -13.04 18.40 10.64
N LEU A 12 -12.59 17.15 10.49
CA LEU A 12 -12.74 16.39 9.25
C LEU A 12 -14.21 16.11 8.92
N LEU A 13 -15.03 15.74 9.90
CA LEU A 13 -16.45 15.46 9.68
C LEU A 13 -17.24 16.70 9.21
N GLU A 14 -16.85 17.88 9.69
CA GLU A 14 -17.45 19.16 9.33
C GLU A 14 -16.98 19.71 7.98
N ASN A 15 -15.68 19.57 7.65
CA ASN A 15 -15.05 20.33 6.57
C ASN A 15 -14.60 19.49 5.37
N ALA A 16 -14.40 18.19 5.54
CA ALA A 16 -13.78 17.36 4.52
C ALA A 16 -14.75 16.96 3.39
N CYS A 17 -14.18 16.43 2.30
CA CYS A 17 -14.98 15.88 1.21
C CYS A 17 -15.74 14.60 1.63
N PRO A 18 -16.77 14.17 0.88
CA PRO A 18 -17.53 12.96 1.19
C PRO A 18 -16.66 11.71 1.38
N SER A 19 -15.60 11.52 0.58
CA SER A 19 -14.64 10.43 0.75
C SER A 19 -14.02 10.40 2.14
N ILE A 20 -13.48 11.53 2.61
CA ILE A 20 -12.83 11.59 3.92
C ILE A 20 -13.87 11.38 5.02
N ARG A 21 -15.02 12.05 4.94
CA ARG A 21 -16.09 11.89 5.94
C ARG A 21 -16.52 10.43 6.07
N TYR A 22 -16.73 9.77 4.94
CA TYR A 22 -17.05 8.34 4.89
C TYR A 22 -15.97 7.46 5.50
N LEU A 23 -14.71 7.68 5.12
CA LEU A 23 -13.58 6.90 5.64
C LEU A 23 -13.36 7.12 7.14
N VAL A 24 -13.56 8.33 7.65
CA VAL A 24 -13.53 8.60 9.10
C VAL A 24 -14.64 7.83 9.81
N HIS A 25 -15.87 7.88 9.31
CA HIS A 25 -16.97 7.11 9.91
C HIS A 25 -16.72 5.61 9.88
N ARG A 26 -16.30 5.05 8.73
CA ARG A 26 -16.11 3.61 8.56
C ARG A 26 -14.88 3.10 9.31
N ASP A 27 -13.73 3.71 9.07
CA ASP A 27 -12.43 3.14 9.47
C ASP A 27 -12.02 3.59 10.88
N MET A 28 -12.47 4.77 11.34
CA MET A 28 -12.05 5.32 12.64
C MET A 28 -13.15 5.23 13.70
N LEU A 29 -14.41 5.45 13.30
CA LEU A 29 -15.56 5.44 14.23
C LEU A 29 -16.36 4.12 14.19
N GLY A 30 -16.04 3.21 13.27
CA GLY A 30 -16.68 1.90 13.17
C GLY A 30 -18.16 1.91 12.78
N ALA A 31 -18.61 2.93 12.05
CA ALA A 31 -20.00 3.01 11.57
C ALA A 31 -20.34 1.88 10.60
N ASP A 32 -21.56 1.36 10.69
CA ASP A 32 -22.03 0.34 9.75
C ASP A 32 -22.29 0.96 8.37
N MET A 33 -21.78 0.31 7.33
CA MET A 33 -21.86 0.77 5.94
C MET A 33 -23.29 0.79 5.39
N ASP A 34 -24.21 0.07 6.03
CA ASP A 34 -25.63 0.03 5.67
C ASP A 34 -26.47 1.12 6.34
N GLU A 35 -25.86 1.94 7.22
CA GLU A 35 -26.57 3.08 7.81
C GLU A 35 -26.99 4.10 6.74
N PRO A 36 -28.19 4.72 6.85
CA PRO A 36 -28.70 5.60 5.81
C PRO A 36 -27.76 6.73 5.41
N PHE A 37 -27.05 7.34 6.37
CA PHE A 37 -26.10 8.41 6.08
C PHE A 37 -24.83 7.91 5.37
N MET A 38 -24.39 6.67 5.65
CA MET A 38 -23.26 6.04 4.96
C MET A 38 -23.62 5.75 3.49
N VAL A 39 -24.85 5.30 3.24
CA VAL A 39 -25.38 5.15 1.88
C VAL A 39 -25.46 6.50 1.14
N THR A 40 -25.89 7.56 1.81
CA THR A 40 -25.87 8.92 1.24
C THR A 40 -24.44 9.34 0.87
N LEU A 41 -23.47 9.15 1.77
CA LEU A 41 -22.07 9.45 1.52
C LEU A 41 -21.50 8.63 0.34
N GLN A 42 -21.85 7.35 0.21
CA GLN A 42 -21.46 6.55 -0.95
C GLN A 42 -21.96 7.16 -2.26
N ASN A 43 -23.22 7.60 -2.32
CA ASN A 43 -23.76 8.25 -3.52
C ASN A 43 -23.03 9.56 -3.84
N GLU A 44 -22.69 10.35 -2.82
CA GLU A 44 -21.89 11.57 -3.00
C GLU A 44 -20.47 11.27 -3.50
N ILE A 45 -19.82 10.22 -2.98
CA ILE A 45 -18.50 9.75 -3.43
C ILE A 45 -18.54 9.35 -4.90
N LEU A 46 -19.53 8.53 -5.30
CA LEU A 46 -19.70 8.11 -6.69
C LEU A 46 -19.95 9.30 -7.65
N ALA A 47 -20.46 10.41 -7.15
CA ALA A 47 -20.65 11.62 -7.93
C ALA A 47 -19.36 12.42 -8.17
N GLN A 48 -18.29 12.19 -7.40
CA GLN A 48 -17.04 12.96 -7.48
C GLN A 48 -16.25 12.68 -8.77
N SER A 49 -15.57 13.71 -9.28
CA SER A 49 -14.85 13.64 -10.57
C SER A 49 -13.66 12.68 -10.56
N ASN A 50 -12.94 12.59 -9.45
CA ASN A 50 -11.84 11.64 -9.27
C ASN A 50 -12.31 10.18 -9.21
N VAL A 51 -13.45 9.90 -8.56
CA VAL A 51 -14.06 8.57 -8.58
C VAL A 51 -14.55 8.20 -9.97
N LYS A 52 -15.26 9.12 -10.64
CA LYS A 52 -15.73 8.93 -12.03
C LYS A 52 -14.58 8.65 -13.00
N LYS A 53 -13.42 9.31 -12.82
CA LYS A 53 -12.22 9.04 -13.62
C LYS A 53 -11.79 7.58 -13.52
N HIS A 54 -11.76 7.01 -12.32
CA HIS A 54 -11.42 5.61 -12.17
C HIS A 54 -12.48 4.70 -12.77
N LEU A 55 -13.77 4.95 -12.49
CA LEU A 55 -14.87 4.16 -13.04
C LEU A 55 -14.91 4.17 -14.57
N SER A 56 -14.58 5.29 -15.21
CA SER A 56 -14.56 5.40 -16.68
C SER A 56 -13.45 4.60 -17.36
N ALA A 57 -12.46 4.10 -16.60
CA ALA A 57 -11.41 3.24 -17.13
C ALA A 57 -11.83 1.76 -17.21
N GLN A 58 -13.06 1.42 -16.80
CA GLN A 58 -13.55 0.05 -16.91
C GLN A 58 -14.00 -0.29 -18.33
N HIS A 59 -13.47 -1.37 -18.88
CA HIS A 59 -13.89 -1.98 -20.14
C HIS A 59 -15.20 -2.76 -19.95
N ALA A 60 -15.84 -3.11 -21.07
CA ALA A 60 -17.11 -3.84 -21.07
C ALA A 60 -17.01 -5.24 -20.43
N ASP A 61 -15.83 -5.87 -20.48
CA ASP A 61 -15.52 -7.17 -19.87
C ASP A 61 -15.20 -7.08 -18.37
N GLY A 62 -15.19 -5.88 -17.80
CA GLY A 62 -14.90 -5.63 -16.38
C GLY A 62 -13.45 -5.29 -16.07
N TRP A 63 -12.53 -5.37 -17.04
CA TRP A 63 -11.13 -5.00 -16.84
C TRP A 63 -10.98 -3.49 -16.60
N PHE A 64 -10.04 -3.06 -15.75
CA PHE A 64 -9.70 -1.63 -15.58
C PHE A 64 -8.36 -1.30 -16.22
N GLY A 65 -8.31 -0.15 -16.88
CA GLY A 65 -7.08 0.40 -17.45
C GLY A 65 -6.54 -0.46 -18.58
N TYR A 66 -5.24 -0.41 -18.82
CA TYR A 66 -4.61 -1.20 -19.87
C TYR A 66 -3.72 -2.30 -19.34
N GLU A 67 -3.20 -2.21 -18.12
CA GLU A 67 -2.23 -3.15 -17.55
C GLU A 67 -2.69 -3.80 -16.25
N LEU A 68 -2.00 -4.84 -15.78
CA LEU A 68 -2.27 -5.46 -14.48
C LEU A 68 -1.74 -4.59 -13.33
N HIS A 69 -0.51 -4.09 -13.47
CA HIS A 69 0.22 -3.30 -12.47
C HIS A 69 0.88 -2.09 -13.13
N GLY A 70 0.56 -0.89 -12.65
CA GLY A 70 1.20 0.34 -13.11
C GLY A 70 0.30 1.56 -13.02
N ILE A 71 0.62 2.63 -13.77
CA ILE A 71 -0.07 3.92 -13.64
C ILE A 71 -1.51 3.84 -14.16
N ASP A 72 -1.72 3.06 -15.23
CA ASP A 72 -3.03 2.79 -15.82
C ASP A 72 -3.38 1.30 -15.66
N GLY A 73 -3.03 0.77 -14.49
CA GLY A 73 -3.19 -0.62 -14.11
C GLY A 73 -4.50 -0.92 -13.39
N MET A 74 -4.97 -2.16 -13.50
CA MET A 74 -6.09 -2.71 -12.74
C MET A 74 -5.94 -2.43 -11.24
N ASP A 75 -4.75 -2.65 -10.69
CA ASP A 75 -4.42 -2.38 -9.30
C ASP A 75 -4.57 -0.90 -8.93
N CYS A 76 -4.09 0.02 -9.76
CA CYS A 76 -4.17 1.47 -9.56
C CYS A 76 -5.62 1.93 -9.52
N HIS A 77 -6.46 1.44 -10.43
CA HIS A 77 -7.87 1.81 -10.48
C HIS A 77 -8.66 1.27 -9.29
N ILE A 78 -8.50 -0.01 -8.94
CA ILE A 78 -9.17 -0.59 -7.78
C ILE A 78 -8.68 0.07 -6.50
N SER A 79 -7.36 0.24 -6.33
CA SER A 79 -6.76 0.95 -5.20
C SER A 79 -7.29 2.38 -5.08
N GLY A 80 -7.37 3.11 -6.20
CA GLY A 80 -7.89 4.47 -6.24
C GLY A 80 -9.34 4.55 -5.79
N LEU A 81 -10.21 3.66 -6.28
CA LEU A 81 -11.62 3.59 -5.86
C LEU A 81 -11.75 3.32 -4.36
N LEU A 82 -11.06 2.30 -3.85
CA LEU A 82 -11.10 1.93 -2.43
C LEU A 82 -10.52 3.03 -1.53
N ASN A 83 -9.43 3.67 -1.96
CA ASN A 83 -8.82 4.79 -1.24
C ASN A 83 -9.69 6.06 -1.23
N LEU A 84 -10.63 6.19 -2.17
CA LEU A 84 -11.63 7.27 -2.19
C LEU A 84 -12.91 6.88 -1.42
N GLY A 85 -12.94 5.69 -0.83
CA GLY A 85 -14.05 5.21 -0.01
C GLY A 85 -15.13 4.48 -0.79
N VAL A 86 -14.94 4.14 -2.07
CA VAL A 86 -15.90 3.29 -2.79
C VAL A 86 -15.88 1.90 -2.18
N GLU A 87 -17.06 1.36 -1.87
CA GLU A 87 -17.15 0.05 -1.24
C GLU A 87 -16.72 -1.11 -2.14
N ALA A 88 -16.04 -2.11 -1.57
CA ALA A 88 -15.56 -3.28 -2.32
C ALA A 88 -16.70 -4.06 -2.99
N ARG A 89 -17.90 -4.05 -2.37
CA ARG A 89 -19.13 -4.65 -2.94
C ARG A 89 -19.70 -3.88 -4.15
N HIS A 90 -19.13 -2.73 -4.51
CA HIS A 90 -19.60 -1.94 -5.65
C HIS A 90 -19.52 -2.78 -6.95
N PRO A 91 -20.57 -2.78 -7.81
CA PRO A 91 -20.63 -3.64 -8.99
C PRO A 91 -19.42 -3.55 -9.93
N ALA A 92 -18.82 -2.36 -10.06
CA ALA A 92 -17.63 -2.19 -10.88
C ALA A 92 -16.41 -2.97 -10.33
N ILE A 93 -16.22 -2.98 -9.01
CA ILE A 93 -15.12 -3.73 -8.37
C ILE A 93 -15.39 -5.23 -8.50
N GLN A 94 -16.63 -5.67 -8.28
CA GLN A 94 -17.02 -7.08 -8.43
C GLN A 94 -16.85 -7.59 -9.87
N LYS A 95 -17.16 -6.76 -10.88
CA LYS A 95 -16.86 -7.09 -12.28
C LYS A 95 -15.37 -7.26 -12.55
N ALA A 96 -14.52 -6.44 -11.92
CA ALA A 96 -13.08 -6.55 -12.06
C ALA A 96 -12.52 -7.82 -11.41
N VAL A 97 -13.07 -8.23 -10.25
CA VAL A 97 -12.79 -9.54 -9.64
C VAL A 97 -13.13 -10.66 -10.62
N THR A 98 -14.32 -10.64 -11.23
CA THR A 98 -14.69 -11.63 -12.25
C THR A 98 -13.73 -11.63 -13.44
N ALA A 99 -13.34 -10.45 -13.94
CA ALA A 99 -12.40 -10.32 -15.05
C ALA A 99 -11.03 -10.95 -14.73
N LEU A 100 -10.51 -10.75 -13.52
CA LEU A 100 -9.25 -11.34 -13.06
C LEU A 100 -9.32 -12.87 -12.93
N LEU A 101 -10.46 -13.40 -12.50
CA LEU A 101 -10.65 -14.84 -12.28
C LEU A 101 -11.07 -15.60 -13.52
N THR A 102 -11.44 -14.91 -14.61
CA THR A 102 -11.84 -15.53 -15.89
C THR A 102 -10.62 -15.61 -16.81
N PRO A 103 -10.04 -16.80 -17.07
CA PRO A 103 -8.80 -16.93 -17.83
C PRO A 103 -8.84 -16.32 -19.24
N GLU A 104 -9.99 -16.40 -19.90
CA GLU A 104 -10.19 -15.87 -21.25
C GLU A 104 -10.14 -14.34 -21.26
N ILE A 105 -10.68 -13.69 -20.23
CA ILE A 105 -10.62 -12.23 -20.07
C ILE A 105 -9.20 -11.84 -19.67
N ALA A 106 -8.67 -12.43 -18.59
CA ALA A 106 -7.34 -12.08 -18.08
C ALA A 106 -6.24 -12.27 -19.14
N SER A 107 -6.30 -13.32 -19.97
CA SER A 107 -5.31 -13.55 -21.03
C SER A 107 -5.43 -12.60 -22.23
N ALA A 108 -6.60 -11.99 -22.45
CA ALA A 108 -6.81 -11.00 -23.52
C ALA A 108 -6.10 -9.67 -23.23
N HIS A 109 -5.90 -9.33 -21.96
CA HIS A 109 -5.19 -8.14 -21.50
C HIS A 109 -3.69 -8.43 -21.38
N LYS A 110 -2.96 -8.25 -22.49
CA LYS A 110 -1.53 -8.60 -22.63
C LYS A 110 -0.53 -7.74 -21.84
N ASN A 111 -0.99 -6.84 -20.99
CA ASN A 111 -0.14 -5.87 -20.31
C ASN A 111 0.13 -6.32 -18.88
N TRP A 112 0.89 -7.40 -18.79
CA TRP A 112 1.50 -7.86 -17.55
C TRP A 112 2.61 -6.91 -17.13
N PHE A 113 2.96 -6.92 -15.85
CA PHE A 113 4.00 -6.02 -15.40
C PHE A 113 5.35 -6.46 -15.95
N ARG A 114 6.23 -5.50 -16.22
CA ARG A 114 7.54 -5.79 -16.80
C ARG A 114 8.34 -6.72 -15.87
N GLY A 115 8.53 -7.97 -16.29
CA GLY A 115 9.27 -8.98 -15.52
C GLY A 115 8.41 -9.86 -14.62
N GLY A 116 7.07 -9.72 -14.62
CA GLY A 116 6.19 -10.50 -13.76
C GLY A 116 6.23 -11.99 -14.02
N ALA A 117 6.04 -12.42 -15.27
CA ALA A 117 6.22 -13.81 -15.65
C ALA A 117 7.60 -14.38 -15.25
N ALA A 118 8.66 -13.56 -15.31
CA ALA A 118 10.00 -13.98 -14.91
C ALA A 118 10.14 -14.13 -13.38
N LEU A 119 9.51 -13.25 -12.61
CA LEU A 119 9.45 -13.36 -11.16
C LEU A 119 8.60 -14.56 -10.73
N ASP A 120 7.47 -14.81 -11.38
CA ASP A 120 6.64 -15.99 -11.12
C ASP A 120 7.42 -17.28 -11.42
N ALA A 121 8.17 -17.33 -12.51
CA ALA A 121 9.00 -18.47 -12.87
C ALA A 121 10.11 -18.76 -11.84
N GLU A 122 10.66 -17.74 -11.18
CA GLU A 122 11.64 -17.92 -10.08
C GLU A 122 10.98 -18.00 -8.69
N GLY A 123 9.64 -18.05 -8.60
CA GLY A 123 8.93 -18.12 -7.32
C GLY A 123 9.11 -16.88 -6.45
N ARG A 124 9.13 -15.67 -7.02
CA ARG A 124 9.30 -14.40 -6.28
C ARG A 124 8.04 -13.56 -6.17
N GLY A 125 6.88 -14.11 -6.52
CA GLY A 125 5.60 -13.40 -6.49
C GLY A 125 5.56 -12.32 -7.57
N GLY A 126 5.45 -12.78 -8.81
CA GLY A 126 5.29 -11.96 -10.00
C GLY A 126 3.83 -11.53 -10.19
N ASP A 127 3.33 -11.68 -11.42
CA ASP A 127 1.98 -11.25 -11.79
C ASP A 127 0.93 -11.89 -10.89
N ARG A 128 1.17 -13.15 -10.48
CA ARG A 128 0.28 -13.88 -9.56
C ARG A 128 0.12 -13.20 -8.20
N ALA A 129 1.20 -12.63 -7.65
CA ALA A 129 1.13 -11.92 -6.37
C ALA A 129 0.37 -10.60 -6.51
N ILE A 130 0.50 -9.92 -7.65
CA ILE A 130 -0.30 -8.72 -7.94
C ILE A 130 -1.80 -9.09 -8.02
N VAL A 131 -2.16 -10.14 -8.75
CA VAL A 131 -3.56 -10.61 -8.81
C VAL A 131 -4.08 -10.92 -7.42
N ALA A 132 -3.33 -11.67 -6.60
CA ALA A 132 -3.72 -11.99 -5.23
C ALA A 132 -3.92 -10.71 -4.39
N ASN A 133 -3.04 -9.71 -4.50
CA ASN A 133 -3.19 -8.43 -3.81
C ASN A 133 -4.46 -7.69 -4.25
N ILE A 134 -4.76 -7.62 -5.55
CA ILE A 134 -5.96 -6.94 -6.06
C ILE A 134 -7.22 -7.63 -5.55
N LEU A 135 -7.27 -8.98 -5.61
CA LEU A 135 -8.40 -9.76 -5.10
C LEU A 135 -8.61 -9.50 -3.60
N ALA A 136 -7.53 -9.41 -2.82
CA ALA A 136 -7.61 -9.18 -1.38
C ALA A 136 -8.13 -7.78 -1.06
N MET A 137 -7.63 -6.76 -1.79
CA MET A 137 -8.14 -5.39 -1.70
C MET A 137 -9.64 -5.31 -2.04
N ALA A 138 -10.08 -6.08 -3.02
CA ALA A 138 -11.49 -6.20 -3.42
C ALA A 138 -12.33 -7.09 -2.47
N LYS A 139 -11.75 -7.60 -1.37
CA LYS A 139 -12.40 -8.49 -0.40
C LYS A 139 -13.01 -9.75 -1.05
N ALA A 140 -12.36 -10.29 -2.08
CA ALA A 140 -12.77 -11.57 -2.67
C ALA A 140 -12.52 -12.74 -1.70
N SER A 141 -13.34 -13.80 -1.77
CA SER A 141 -13.21 -14.98 -0.89
C SER A 141 -11.81 -15.61 -0.97
N GLU A 142 -11.25 -15.97 0.18
CA GLU A 142 -9.94 -16.63 0.26
C GLU A 142 -9.94 -18.09 -0.25
N ASP A 143 -11.10 -18.66 -0.57
CA ASP A 143 -11.22 -20.02 -1.14
C ASP A 143 -10.71 -20.13 -2.60
N ILE A 144 -10.17 -19.04 -3.15
CA ILE A 144 -9.59 -19.00 -4.49
C ILE A 144 -8.15 -19.55 -4.45
N THR A 145 -7.84 -20.50 -5.33
CA THR A 145 -6.54 -21.21 -5.38
C THR A 145 -5.32 -20.29 -5.35
N ILE A 146 -5.37 -19.13 -6.02
CA ILE A 146 -4.24 -18.21 -6.09
C ILE A 146 -3.83 -17.68 -4.71
N TYR A 147 -4.75 -17.56 -3.75
CA TYR A 147 -4.41 -17.14 -2.40
C TYR A 147 -3.58 -18.18 -1.68
N ALA A 148 -4.04 -19.44 -1.64
CA ALA A 148 -3.32 -20.50 -0.95
C ALA A 148 -1.87 -20.62 -1.46
N GLU A 149 -1.67 -20.54 -2.77
CA GLU A 149 -0.33 -20.59 -3.38
C GLU A 149 0.52 -19.36 -3.02
N GLN A 150 -0.02 -18.15 -3.16
CA GLN A 150 0.74 -16.92 -2.90
C GLN A 150 0.99 -16.70 -1.40
N GLN A 151 0.08 -17.12 -0.52
CA GLN A 151 0.26 -17.14 0.93
C GLN A 151 1.40 -18.08 1.31
N ALA A 152 1.39 -19.32 0.81
CA ALA A 152 2.45 -20.29 1.08
C ALA A 152 3.82 -19.78 0.60
N LEU A 153 3.88 -19.25 -0.62
CA LEU A 153 5.10 -18.68 -1.18
C LEU A 153 5.62 -17.49 -0.36
N ALA A 154 4.74 -16.55 -0.03
CA ALA A 154 5.09 -15.37 0.77
C ALA A 154 5.56 -15.74 2.18
N PHE A 155 4.88 -16.69 2.82
CA PHE A 155 5.25 -17.15 4.15
C PHE A 155 6.57 -17.93 4.15
N GLU A 156 6.83 -18.71 3.10
CA GLU A 156 8.13 -19.37 2.92
C GLU A 156 9.27 -18.34 2.75
N HIS A 157 9.06 -17.31 1.93
CA HIS A 157 10.03 -16.23 1.77
C HIS A 157 10.30 -15.51 3.07
N LEU A 158 9.26 -15.20 3.82
CA LEU A 158 9.37 -14.55 5.12
C LEU A 158 10.13 -15.44 6.12
N SER A 159 9.69 -16.68 6.32
CA SER A 159 10.28 -17.58 7.32
C SER A 159 11.74 -17.94 7.02
N THR A 160 12.13 -18.04 5.74
CA THR A 160 13.52 -18.34 5.34
C THR A 160 14.52 -17.29 5.82
N VAL A 161 14.07 -16.04 6.06
CA VAL A 161 14.94 -14.96 6.58
C VAL A 161 15.63 -15.33 7.89
N LEU A 162 14.99 -16.19 8.71
CA LEU A 162 15.57 -16.68 9.96
C LEU A 162 16.90 -17.43 9.76
N GLN A 163 17.18 -17.91 8.55
CA GLN A 163 18.42 -18.62 8.20
C GLN A 163 19.55 -17.68 7.74
N TYR A 164 19.26 -16.40 7.50
CA TYR A 164 20.25 -15.44 7.01
C TYR A 164 20.86 -14.61 8.14
N ASN A 165 22.08 -14.14 7.90
CA ASN A 165 22.86 -13.28 8.76
C ASN A 165 23.14 -11.90 8.19
N SER A 166 23.16 -11.78 6.87
CA SER A 166 23.48 -10.54 6.19
C SER A 166 22.77 -10.44 4.84
N VAL A 167 22.79 -9.24 4.27
CA VAL A 167 22.28 -8.98 2.91
C VAL A 167 22.99 -9.83 1.85
N ASP A 168 24.25 -10.19 2.09
CA ASP A 168 25.06 -10.98 1.17
C ASP A 168 24.67 -12.46 1.16
N ASP A 169 23.83 -12.94 2.08
CA ASP A 169 23.37 -14.33 2.10
C ASP A 169 22.38 -14.62 0.97
N PHE A 170 21.55 -13.64 0.60
CA PHE A 170 20.51 -13.78 -0.42
C PHE A 170 20.70 -12.88 -1.65
N SER A 171 21.73 -12.04 -1.66
CA SER A 171 22.01 -11.14 -2.79
C SER A 171 23.49 -11.10 -3.17
N ILE A 172 23.76 -10.56 -4.35
CA ILE A 172 25.09 -10.37 -4.92
C ILE A 172 25.25 -8.87 -5.20
N LYS A 173 26.32 -8.27 -4.68
CA LYS A 173 26.72 -6.90 -5.06
C LYS A 173 27.42 -6.93 -6.41
N GLY A 174 26.71 -6.50 -7.45
CA GLY A 174 27.28 -6.28 -8.78
C GLY A 174 28.04 -4.96 -8.87
N LYS A 175 28.52 -4.64 -10.08
CA LYS A 175 29.24 -3.39 -10.34
C LYS A 175 28.36 -2.14 -10.17
N ASN A 176 27.11 -2.22 -10.63
CA ASN A 176 26.19 -1.07 -10.67
C ASN A 176 24.94 -1.28 -9.78
N GLU A 177 24.63 -2.52 -9.44
CA GLU A 177 23.41 -2.88 -8.72
C GLU A 177 23.62 -4.14 -7.89
N ARG A 178 22.88 -4.23 -6.79
CA ARG A 178 22.75 -5.44 -6.00
C ARG A 178 21.53 -6.21 -6.48
N TYR A 179 21.66 -7.51 -6.67
CA TYR A 179 20.56 -8.35 -7.15
C TYR A 179 20.45 -9.65 -6.38
N TYR A 180 19.25 -10.23 -6.33
CA TYR A 180 19.04 -11.50 -5.64
C TYR A 180 19.85 -12.64 -6.26
N LYS A 181 20.39 -13.53 -5.41
CA LYS A 181 20.94 -14.81 -5.88
C LYS A 181 19.80 -15.65 -6.48
N PRO A 182 20.07 -16.47 -7.50
CA PRO A 182 19.08 -17.40 -8.02
C PRO A 182 18.45 -18.24 -6.90
N ASN A 183 17.13 -18.36 -6.89
CA ASN A 183 16.35 -19.11 -5.89
C ASN A 183 16.43 -18.59 -4.44
N ALA A 184 17.06 -17.45 -4.19
CA ALA A 184 17.13 -16.91 -2.83
C ALA A 184 15.77 -16.39 -2.35
N LYS A 185 15.34 -16.88 -1.20
CA LYS A 185 14.03 -16.56 -0.63
C LYS A 185 14.18 -15.47 0.41
N PHE A 186 13.84 -14.24 0.03
CA PHE A 186 13.76 -13.09 0.93
C PHE A 186 12.47 -12.31 0.60
N PRO A 187 11.73 -11.83 1.60
CA PRO A 187 10.42 -11.24 1.37
C PRO A 187 10.55 -9.85 0.74
N GLY A 188 10.01 -9.73 -0.47
CA GLY A 188 9.75 -8.48 -1.16
C GLY A 188 8.42 -7.83 -0.78
N ALA A 189 8.14 -6.65 -1.35
CA ALA A 189 6.91 -5.88 -1.08
C ALA A 189 5.64 -6.68 -1.39
N ASN A 190 5.62 -7.43 -2.49
CA ASN A 190 4.48 -8.27 -2.87
C ASN A 190 4.17 -9.34 -1.83
N HIS A 191 5.19 -10.00 -1.27
CA HIS A 191 5.01 -11.04 -0.25
C HIS A 191 4.41 -10.46 1.03
N ILE A 192 4.95 -9.33 1.51
CA ILE A 192 4.40 -8.64 2.69
C ILE A 192 2.97 -8.15 2.41
N GLY A 193 2.72 -7.64 1.20
CA GLY A 193 1.38 -7.22 0.76
C GLY A 193 0.36 -8.36 0.84
N VAL A 194 0.66 -9.53 0.26
CA VAL A 194 -0.24 -10.68 0.24
C VAL A 194 -0.55 -11.15 1.66
N LEU A 195 0.47 -11.28 2.52
CA LEU A 195 0.29 -11.67 3.91
C LEU A 195 -0.50 -10.62 4.70
N SER A 196 -0.25 -9.34 4.45
CA SER A 196 -1.01 -8.26 5.08
C SER A 196 -2.49 -8.26 4.69
N ALA A 197 -2.78 -8.56 3.43
CA ALA A 197 -4.12 -8.45 2.88
C ALA A 197 -5.00 -9.69 3.11
N THR A 198 -4.42 -10.79 3.60
CA THR A 198 -5.13 -12.06 3.79
C THR A 198 -5.04 -12.60 5.22
N GLN A 199 -5.95 -13.52 5.57
CA GLN A 199 -6.16 -14.05 6.91
C GLN A 199 -5.87 -15.56 7.03
N GLY A 200 -6.02 -16.35 5.97
CA GLY A 200 -5.94 -17.82 6.02
C GLY A 200 -4.61 -18.37 6.56
N TRP A 201 -3.53 -17.59 6.48
CA TRP A 201 -2.21 -17.98 6.99
C TRP A 201 -1.99 -17.62 8.48
N ARG A 202 -2.87 -16.84 9.12
CA ARG A 202 -2.62 -16.24 10.45
C ARG A 202 -2.95 -17.17 11.63
N THR A 203 -2.32 -18.34 11.65
CA THR A 203 -2.31 -19.18 12.86
C THR A 203 -1.39 -18.59 13.93
N GLU A 204 -1.55 -18.97 15.19
CA GLU A 204 -0.69 -18.50 16.29
C GLU A 204 0.80 -18.76 16.01
N ASP A 205 1.12 -19.98 15.55
CA ASP A 205 2.48 -20.39 15.18
C ASP A 205 3.04 -19.56 14.01
N ASN A 206 2.20 -19.29 13.00
CA ASN A 206 2.61 -18.51 11.85
C ASN A 206 2.84 -17.04 12.21
N ILE A 207 2.00 -16.46 13.08
CA ILE A 207 2.19 -15.08 13.57
C ILE A 207 3.47 -14.98 14.41
N ALA A 208 3.75 -15.95 15.28
CA ALA A 208 4.99 -15.98 16.06
C ALA A 208 6.23 -16.05 15.13
N THR A 209 6.19 -16.93 14.14
CA THR A 209 7.25 -17.07 13.12
C THR A 209 7.42 -15.79 12.31
N ALA A 210 6.32 -15.18 11.85
CA ALA A 210 6.33 -13.95 11.07
C ALA A 210 6.98 -12.80 11.85
N LYS A 211 6.61 -12.61 13.12
CA LYS A 211 7.21 -11.57 13.98
C LYS A 211 8.72 -11.76 14.14
N ALA A 212 9.18 -12.99 14.38
CA ALA A 212 10.61 -13.30 14.49
C ALA A 212 11.34 -13.03 13.15
N ALA A 213 10.75 -13.46 12.04
CA ALA A 213 11.30 -13.28 10.70
C ALA A 213 11.38 -11.81 10.28
N VAL A 214 10.35 -11.01 10.55
CA VAL A 214 10.37 -9.57 10.28
C VAL A 214 11.44 -8.88 11.10
N LYS A 215 11.54 -9.19 12.40
CA LYS A 215 12.61 -8.62 13.25
C LYS A 215 13.98 -8.89 12.65
N ARG A 216 14.21 -10.14 12.20
CA ARG A 216 15.44 -10.52 11.52
C ARG A 216 15.65 -9.77 10.20
N ALA A 217 14.61 -9.66 9.37
CA ALA A 217 14.67 -8.92 8.11
C ALA A 217 15.02 -7.45 8.32
N TYR A 218 14.39 -6.81 9.31
CA TYR A 218 14.67 -5.44 9.72
C TYR A 218 16.11 -5.28 10.19
N GLU A 219 16.61 -6.15 11.08
CA GLU A 219 18.00 -6.10 11.54
C GLU A 219 19.02 -6.21 10.38
N ILE A 220 18.72 -7.03 9.37
CA ILE A 220 19.60 -7.19 8.20
C ILE A 220 19.53 -5.96 7.27
N MET A 221 18.35 -5.36 7.09
CA MET A 221 18.09 -4.40 6.01
C MET A 221 18.00 -2.93 6.44
N LYS A 222 17.85 -2.62 7.73
CA LYS A 222 17.64 -1.24 8.22
C LYS A 222 18.77 -0.27 7.85
N ASP A 223 19.99 -0.78 7.70
CA ASP A 223 21.20 -0.01 7.38
C ASP A 223 21.67 -0.22 5.92
N VAL A 224 20.89 -0.95 5.11
CA VAL A 224 21.22 -1.23 3.70
C VAL A 224 20.63 -0.13 2.82
N ASP A 225 21.47 0.81 2.41
CA ASP A 225 21.11 1.93 1.51
C ASP A 225 21.27 1.56 0.02
N GLU A 226 20.76 0.38 -0.36
CA GLU A 226 20.80 -0.13 -1.73
C GLU A 226 19.49 -0.86 -2.06
N TYR A 227 18.97 -0.64 -3.26
CA TYR A 227 17.87 -1.44 -3.79
C TYR A 227 18.38 -2.80 -4.26
N ILE A 228 17.57 -3.85 -4.04
CA ILE A 228 17.86 -5.19 -4.52
C ILE A 228 16.98 -5.48 -5.74
N THR A 229 17.62 -5.62 -6.90
CA THR A 229 16.96 -5.92 -8.16
C THR A 229 16.86 -7.43 -8.39
N PHE A 230 15.99 -7.81 -9.32
CA PHE A 230 15.86 -9.14 -9.86
C PHE A 230 16.59 -9.21 -11.20
N LYS A 231 17.56 -10.12 -11.32
CA LYS A 231 18.26 -10.37 -12.58
C LYS A 231 17.46 -11.37 -13.41
N LYS A 232 16.77 -10.86 -14.41
CA LYS A 232 15.86 -11.63 -15.25
C LYS A 232 16.62 -12.65 -16.11
N PRO A 233 16.16 -13.91 -16.19
CA PRO A 233 16.72 -14.90 -17.10
C PRO A 233 16.64 -14.49 -18.58
N SER A 234 17.52 -15.05 -19.42
CA SER A 234 17.64 -14.70 -20.84
C SER A 234 16.37 -14.98 -21.65
N GLU A 235 15.66 -16.04 -21.32
CA GLU A 235 14.41 -16.48 -21.94
C GLU A 235 13.27 -15.48 -21.74
N PHE A 236 13.38 -14.61 -20.73
CA PHE A 236 12.47 -13.49 -20.51
C PHE A 236 13.05 -12.15 -21.02
N GLY A 237 14.05 -12.19 -21.90
CA GLY A 237 14.69 -11.02 -22.51
C GLY A 237 15.82 -10.39 -21.70
N GLY A 238 16.24 -11.00 -20.58
CA GLY A 238 17.39 -10.57 -19.79
C GLY A 238 17.28 -9.17 -19.15
N GLY A 239 18.35 -8.77 -18.46
CA GLY A 239 18.45 -7.48 -17.76
C GLY A 239 17.94 -7.52 -16.32
N PHE A 240 17.77 -6.35 -15.72
CA PHE A 240 17.37 -6.21 -14.32
C PHE A 240 16.02 -5.54 -14.19
N VAL A 241 15.27 -5.94 -13.18
CA VAL A 241 13.93 -5.44 -12.87
C VAL A 241 13.85 -5.16 -11.36
N GLY A 242 13.18 -4.09 -10.96
CA GLY A 242 13.00 -3.74 -9.55
C GLY A 242 12.95 -2.22 -9.34
N PRO A 243 12.96 -1.76 -8.08
CA PRO A 243 13.14 -2.55 -6.85
C PRO A 243 11.93 -3.41 -6.46
N PHE A 244 12.17 -4.53 -5.78
CA PHE A 244 11.12 -5.40 -5.23
C PHE A 244 11.23 -5.64 -3.73
N ASN A 245 12.26 -5.10 -3.07
CA ASN A 245 12.41 -5.21 -1.62
C ASN A 245 11.28 -4.45 -0.91
N TYR A 246 10.84 -4.99 0.22
CA TYR A 246 10.03 -4.21 1.15
C TYR A 246 10.86 -3.04 1.70
N ASN A 247 10.20 -1.93 2.02
CA ASN A 247 10.87 -0.72 2.51
C ASN A 247 11.20 -0.86 4.01
N TRP A 248 12.19 -1.68 4.34
CA TRP A 248 12.61 -1.93 5.73
C TRP A 248 13.10 -0.68 6.45
N GLN A 249 13.66 0.29 5.71
CA GLN A 249 14.12 1.56 6.27
C GLN A 249 12.96 2.46 6.74
N ALA A 250 11.75 2.31 6.18
CA ALA A 250 10.55 2.98 6.69
C ALA A 250 10.17 2.52 8.10
N LEU A 251 10.69 1.36 8.55
CA LEU A 251 10.54 0.85 9.91
C LEU A 251 11.62 1.38 10.85
N THR A 252 12.39 2.41 10.52
CA THR A 252 13.36 3.03 11.44
C THR A 252 12.69 4.18 12.19
N PRO A 253 12.91 4.34 13.52
CA PRO A 253 12.29 5.42 14.27
C PRO A 253 12.83 6.75 13.80
N MET A 254 11.94 7.72 13.62
CA MET A 254 12.30 9.06 13.15
C MET A 254 12.03 10.11 14.22
N THR A 255 12.92 11.09 14.29
CA THR A 255 12.75 12.35 15.03
C THR A 255 11.88 13.34 14.26
N GLU A 256 11.37 14.38 14.93
CA GLU A 256 10.62 15.45 14.25
C GLU A 256 11.47 16.10 13.15
N GLU A 257 12.76 16.37 13.41
CA GLU A 257 13.67 16.97 12.44
C GLU A 257 13.81 16.13 11.16
N GLN A 258 13.88 14.81 11.29
CA GLN A 258 13.95 13.90 10.14
C GLN A 258 12.65 13.89 9.33
N ILE A 259 11.49 13.89 10.00
CA ILE A 259 10.18 13.98 9.34
C ILE A 259 10.05 15.32 8.59
N VAL A 260 10.46 16.42 9.23
CA VAL A 260 10.49 17.75 8.59
C VAL A 260 11.46 17.78 7.42
N GLY A 261 12.59 17.09 7.50
CA GLY A 261 13.51 16.89 6.37
C GLY A 261 12.85 16.18 5.19
N ILE A 262 12.02 15.16 5.45
CA ILE A 262 11.24 14.47 4.41
C ILE A 262 10.19 15.39 3.79
N ILE A 263 9.48 16.17 4.62
CA ILE A 263 8.48 17.16 4.17
C ILE A 263 9.11 18.21 3.24
N ASN A 264 10.33 18.63 3.56
CA ASN A 264 11.08 19.66 2.83
C ASN A 264 12.06 19.10 1.80
N SER A 265 11.98 17.81 1.46
CA SER A 265 12.83 17.20 0.44
C SER A 265 12.69 17.93 -0.90
N SER A 266 13.79 18.06 -1.64
CA SER A 266 13.76 18.57 -3.01
C SER A 266 12.94 17.67 -3.96
N TYR A 267 12.76 16.39 -3.59
CA TYR A 267 11.83 15.51 -4.26
C TYR A 267 10.43 15.67 -3.65
N ASN A 268 9.61 16.53 -4.25
CA ASN A 268 8.30 16.93 -3.70
C ASN A 268 7.31 15.77 -3.40
N PHE A 269 7.49 14.59 -4.00
CA PHE A 269 6.65 13.41 -3.75
C PHE A 269 7.07 12.62 -2.51
N GLN A 270 8.25 12.88 -1.95
CA GLN A 270 8.85 12.06 -0.91
C GLN A 270 7.98 11.96 0.34
N PHE A 271 7.38 13.08 0.78
CA PHE A 271 6.50 13.08 1.94
C PHE A 271 5.28 12.18 1.76
N ALA A 272 4.60 12.26 0.60
CA ALA A 272 3.42 11.47 0.36
C ALA A 272 3.73 9.97 0.22
N PHE A 273 4.82 9.61 -0.46
CA PHE A 273 5.25 8.22 -0.56
C PHE A 273 5.71 7.65 0.78
N TRP A 274 6.47 8.43 1.55
CA TRP A 274 6.89 8.03 2.90
C TRP A 274 5.69 7.84 3.83
N LEU A 275 4.76 8.79 3.87
CA LEU A 275 3.58 8.70 4.71
C LEU A 275 2.71 7.50 4.31
N GLY A 276 2.57 7.24 3.01
CA GLY A 276 1.90 6.03 2.50
C GLY A 276 2.58 4.74 2.97
N ALA A 277 3.91 4.67 2.91
CA ALA A 277 4.68 3.51 3.38
C ALA A 277 4.50 3.27 4.89
N VAL A 278 4.58 4.33 5.71
CA VAL A 278 4.41 4.27 7.17
C VAL A 278 2.98 3.89 7.55
N THR A 279 1.98 4.45 6.85
CA THR A 279 0.57 4.10 7.07
C THR A 279 0.30 2.63 6.79
N GLY A 280 0.88 2.09 5.71
CA GLY A 280 0.65 0.72 5.24
C GLY A 280 1.44 -0.37 5.98
N VAL A 281 2.22 -0.05 7.03
CA VAL A 281 2.94 -1.06 7.82
C VAL A 281 1.94 -1.93 8.59
N PRO A 282 1.90 -3.26 8.37
CA PRO A 282 1.06 -4.18 9.13
C PRO A 282 1.52 -4.32 10.59
N ASP A 283 0.60 -4.57 11.51
CA ASP A 283 0.90 -4.66 12.96
C ASP A 283 1.95 -5.72 13.30
N TRP A 284 1.97 -6.85 12.57
CA TRP A 284 2.95 -7.92 12.76
C TRP A 284 4.33 -7.60 12.15
N VAL A 285 4.41 -6.56 11.32
CA VAL A 285 5.66 -6.04 10.72
C VAL A 285 6.26 -4.91 11.56
N LEU A 286 5.42 -4.16 12.28
CA LEU A 286 5.82 -3.02 13.10
C LEU A 286 6.93 -3.38 14.09
N GLN A 287 8.01 -2.58 14.13
CA GLN A 287 9.17 -2.81 15.00
C GLN A 287 9.17 -1.92 16.24
N HIS A 288 8.64 -0.70 16.12
CA HIS A 288 8.53 0.29 17.19
C HIS A 288 7.44 1.29 16.84
N ASN A 289 7.02 2.07 17.83
CA ASN A 289 5.99 3.11 17.67
C ASN A 289 6.58 4.51 17.53
N GLY A 290 7.90 4.70 17.63
CA GLY A 290 8.52 6.02 17.79
C GLY A 290 8.17 7.01 16.68
N THR A 291 8.17 6.58 15.41
CA THR A 291 7.74 7.44 14.29
C THR A 291 6.28 7.86 14.40
N TYR A 292 5.41 6.97 14.88
CA TYR A 292 3.99 7.21 15.03
C TYR A 292 3.70 8.13 16.22
N GLU A 293 4.41 7.96 17.33
CA GLU A 293 4.35 8.83 18.51
C GLU A 293 4.78 10.26 18.15
N VAL A 294 5.84 10.43 17.35
CA VAL A 294 6.26 11.75 16.85
C VAL A 294 5.22 12.35 15.92
N LEU A 295 4.68 11.59 14.96
CA LEU A 295 3.60 12.07 14.09
C LEU A 295 2.34 12.46 14.88
N ALA A 296 2.00 11.69 15.90
CA ALA A 296 0.86 11.93 16.78
C ALA A 296 1.03 13.21 17.61
N ASP A 297 2.22 13.43 18.19
CA ASP A 297 2.56 14.67 18.90
C ASP A 297 2.53 15.89 17.95
N MET A 298 3.11 15.77 16.76
CA MET A 298 3.05 16.83 15.76
C MET A 298 1.61 17.14 15.34
N LEU A 299 0.74 16.11 15.25
CA LEU A 299 -0.67 16.26 14.91
C LEU A 299 -1.48 16.93 16.03
N GLU A 300 -1.24 16.53 17.28
CA GLU A 300 -1.92 17.09 18.46
C GLU A 300 -1.59 18.58 18.65
N ARG A 301 -0.34 18.97 18.38
CA ARG A 301 0.15 20.35 18.46
C ARG A 301 -0.09 21.19 17.20
N ASP A 302 -0.80 20.67 16.19
CA ASP A 302 -1.03 21.34 14.91
C ASP A 302 0.26 21.77 14.17
N ALA A 303 1.35 21.02 14.36
CA ALA A 303 2.69 21.41 13.89
C ALA A 303 3.01 20.94 12.47
N ILE A 304 2.14 20.17 11.81
CA ILE A 304 2.48 19.55 10.52
C ILE A 304 2.22 20.51 9.35
N PHE A 305 1.01 21.07 9.28
CA PHE A 305 0.53 21.73 8.07
C PHE A 305 1.40 22.91 7.66
N ASP A 306 1.78 23.76 8.62
CA ASP A 306 2.60 24.95 8.39
C ASP A 306 4.03 24.63 7.92
N LYS A 307 4.47 23.38 8.06
CA LYS A 307 5.80 22.93 7.65
C LYS A 307 5.84 22.42 6.21
N ILE A 308 4.69 22.26 5.54
CA ILE A 308 4.64 21.64 4.20
C ILE A 308 4.74 22.71 3.09
N PRO A 309 5.79 22.66 2.25
CA PRO A 309 5.91 23.57 1.12
C PRO A 309 4.77 23.38 0.11
N GLU A 310 4.37 24.47 -0.54
CA GLU A 310 3.34 24.47 -1.58
C GLU A 310 3.63 23.48 -2.73
N ALA A 311 4.92 23.30 -3.09
CA ALA A 311 5.31 22.30 -4.09
C ALA A 311 5.05 20.86 -3.61
N THR A 312 5.32 20.57 -2.34
CA THR A 312 5.02 19.30 -1.68
C THR A 312 3.51 19.08 -1.60
N LEU A 313 2.70 20.11 -1.28
CA LEU A 313 1.23 19.99 -1.26
C LEU A 313 0.64 19.61 -2.64
N ARG A 314 1.18 20.19 -3.73
CA ARG A 314 0.77 19.82 -5.10
C ARG A 314 1.11 18.38 -5.47
N ALA A 315 2.25 17.88 -5.01
CA ALA A 315 2.65 16.48 -5.21
C ALA A 315 1.81 15.55 -4.32
N PHE A 316 1.58 15.93 -3.06
CA PHE A 316 0.76 15.21 -2.10
C PHE A 316 -0.64 14.93 -2.64
N LYS A 317 -1.27 15.94 -3.25
CA LYS A 317 -2.56 15.81 -3.93
C LYS A 317 -2.62 14.64 -4.91
N GLN A 318 -1.54 14.41 -5.66
CA GLN A 318 -1.51 13.42 -6.73
C GLN A 318 -1.36 12.00 -6.20
N VAL A 319 -0.84 11.84 -4.98
CA VAL A 319 -0.53 10.53 -4.39
C VAL A 319 -1.55 10.13 -3.34
N LEU A 320 -1.83 11.00 -2.37
CA LEU A 320 -2.69 10.71 -1.22
C LEU A 320 -3.98 11.55 -1.17
N GLY A 321 -4.10 12.55 -2.05
CA GLY A 321 -5.23 13.47 -2.04
C GLY A 321 -6.57 12.80 -2.36
N LYS A 322 -7.62 13.16 -1.61
CA LYS A 322 -8.98 12.66 -1.77
C LYS A 322 -9.95 13.74 -2.22
N ALA A 323 -9.67 15.00 -1.87
CA ALA A 323 -10.49 16.11 -2.28
C ALA A 323 -10.41 16.32 -3.81
N PRO A 324 -11.54 16.29 -4.54
CA PRO A 324 -11.52 16.47 -6.00
C PRO A 324 -11.07 17.86 -6.43
N ASN A 325 -11.18 18.86 -5.55
CA ASN A 325 -10.83 20.24 -5.84
C ASN A 325 -10.19 20.94 -4.62
N TYR A 326 -8.93 21.36 -4.78
CA TYR A 326 -8.13 22.04 -3.75
C TYR A 326 -8.45 23.53 -3.61
N ARG A 327 -9.34 24.09 -4.44
CA ARG A 327 -9.78 25.48 -4.32
C ARG A 327 -10.76 25.70 -3.16
N LYS A 328 -11.29 24.64 -2.55
CA LYS A 328 -12.16 24.75 -1.37
C LYS A 328 -11.30 25.06 -0.13
N LYS A 329 -11.80 25.96 0.73
CA LYS A 329 -11.08 26.55 1.87
C LYS A 329 -10.25 25.56 2.72
N HIS A 330 -10.79 24.37 3.00
CA HIS A 330 -10.14 23.37 3.85
C HIS A 330 -9.75 22.07 3.12
N ALA A 331 -9.85 22.02 1.79
CA ALA A 331 -9.63 20.76 1.06
C ALA A 331 -8.22 20.19 1.25
N ILE A 332 -7.21 21.05 1.21
CA ILE A 332 -5.80 20.65 1.35
C ILE A 332 -5.53 20.20 2.79
N GLU A 333 -5.96 21.00 3.75
CA GLU A 333 -5.84 20.73 5.18
C GLU A 333 -6.50 19.40 5.56
N CYS A 334 -7.71 19.13 5.07
CA CYS A 334 -8.41 17.88 5.33
C CYS A 334 -7.68 16.66 4.74
N ASP A 335 -7.12 16.76 3.53
CA ASP A 335 -6.38 15.66 2.91
C ASP A 335 -5.11 15.32 3.71
N VAL A 336 -4.34 16.34 4.11
CA VAL A 336 -3.13 16.16 4.93
C VAL A 336 -3.50 15.62 6.31
N LEU A 337 -4.46 16.26 6.99
CA LEU A 337 -4.89 15.88 8.32
C LEU A 337 -5.40 14.44 8.35
N TYR A 338 -6.26 14.06 7.40
CA TYR A 338 -6.77 12.68 7.31
C TYR A 338 -5.63 11.68 7.09
N ALA A 339 -4.69 11.96 6.18
CA ALA A 339 -3.60 11.04 5.87
C ALA A 339 -2.67 10.81 7.07
N VAL A 340 -2.33 11.87 7.80
CA VAL A 340 -1.51 11.74 9.02
C VAL A 340 -2.29 11.04 10.12
N LEU A 341 -3.55 11.45 10.35
CA LEU A 341 -4.41 10.83 11.36
C LEU A 341 -4.56 9.32 11.11
N ARG A 342 -4.78 8.92 9.85
CA ARG A 342 -4.81 7.50 9.45
C ARG A 342 -3.51 6.78 9.74
N ALA A 343 -2.36 7.44 9.61
CA ALA A 343 -1.07 6.82 9.89
C ALA A 343 -0.91 6.46 11.38
N VAL A 344 -1.54 7.21 12.28
CA VAL A 344 -1.37 7.06 13.75
C VAL A 344 -2.55 6.41 14.47
N TRP A 345 -3.76 6.40 13.90
CA TRP A 345 -5.02 6.09 14.59
C TRP A 345 -5.01 4.84 15.49
N ASP A 346 -4.49 3.71 15.00
CA ASP A 346 -4.45 2.44 15.74
C ASP A 346 -3.04 2.07 16.26
N LYS A 347 -2.10 3.04 16.25
CA LYS A 347 -0.67 2.79 16.53
C LYS A 347 -0.13 3.53 17.75
N VAL A 348 -0.89 4.46 18.35
CA VAL A 348 -0.47 5.29 19.50
C VAL A 348 -1.50 5.41 20.60
#